data_AF-A0A1G5H3E6-F1
#
_entry.id   AF-A0A1G5H3E6-F1
#
_cell.length_a   1.000
_cell.length_b   1.000
_cell.length_c   1.000
_cell.angle_alpha   90.00
_cell.angle_beta   90.00
_cell.angle_gamma   90.00
#
_symmetry.space_group_name_H-M   'P 1'
#
loop_
_entity.id
_entity.type
_entity.pdbx_description
1 polymer ?
#
loop_
_entity_poly.entity_id
_entity_poly.type
_entity_poly.pdbx_seq_one_letter_code
_entity_poly.pdbx_strand_id
1 'polypeptide(L)'
;MDFNTLEKEIEQLNRINTRANYTSRARYYSLYNSIYENLLEMEKVGQITIETGSKGLGYLHELLMNDGPEFSYTVVFWEKNNAARKYKIGVCIRGLPICKPMKD
;
A
#
# COMPACT_ATOMS: atom_id res chain seq x y z
N MET A 1 13.55 3.78 -3.84
CA MET A 1 12.92 5.04 -3.39
C MET A 1 13.29 5.30 -1.93
N ASP A 2 13.37 6.55 -1.46
CA ASP A 2 13.49 6.84 -0.02
C ASP A 2 12.12 6.98 0.66
N PHE A 3 12.07 6.87 2.00
CA PHE A 3 10.81 6.86 2.73
C PHE A 3 10.04 8.19 2.65
N ASN A 4 10.71 9.34 2.59
CA ASN A 4 10.02 10.65 2.46
C ASN A 4 9.32 10.77 1.10
N THR A 5 9.93 10.24 0.05
CA THR A 5 9.30 10.19 -1.28
C THR A 5 8.08 9.28 -1.26
N LEU A 6 8.17 8.11 -0.63
CA LEU A 6 7.04 7.21 -0.42
C LEU A 6 5.89 7.90 0.34
N GLU A 7 6.17 8.62 1.43
CA GLU A 7 5.14 9.35 2.19
C GLU A 7 4.39 10.36 1.30
N LYS A 8 5.11 11.09 0.45
CA LYS A 8 4.50 12.05 -0.49
C LYS A 8 3.61 11.35 -1.53
N GLU A 9 4.02 10.18 -2.04
CA GLU A 9 3.19 9.41 -2.97
C GLU A 9 1.93 8.89 -2.28
N ILE A 10 2.03 8.41 -1.05
CA ILE A 10 0.88 8.00 -0.23
C ILE A 10 -0.06 9.19 -0.01
N GLU A 11 0.45 10.37 0.33
CA GLU A 11 -0.37 11.58 0.45
C GLU A 11 -1.07 11.92 -0.88
N GLN A 12 -0.37 11.87 -2.00
CA GLN A 12 -0.95 12.12 -3.32
C GLN A 12 -2.06 11.12 -3.65
N LEU A 13 -1.83 9.83 -3.38
CA LEU A 13 -2.83 8.78 -3.56
C LEU A 13 -4.11 9.10 -2.80
N ASN A 14 -3.98 9.51 -1.54
CA ASN A 14 -5.12 9.84 -0.66
C ASN A 14 -5.85 11.15 -1.04
N ARG A 15 -5.27 11.99 -1.91
CA ARG A 15 -5.91 13.21 -2.46
C ARG A 15 -6.69 12.96 -3.75
N ILE A 16 -6.49 11.81 -4.42
CA ILE A 16 -7.18 11.51 -5.67
C ILE A 16 -8.64 11.16 -5.40
N ASN A 17 -9.57 11.95 -5.96
CA ASN A 17 -10.99 11.64 -5.94
C ASN A 17 -11.32 10.56 -6.99
N THR A 18 -11.40 9.31 -6.56
CA THR A 18 -11.69 8.15 -7.43
C THR A 18 -13.12 8.08 -7.94
N ARG A 19 -14.02 8.93 -7.44
CA ARG A 19 -15.41 9.05 -7.90
C ARG A 19 -15.61 10.15 -8.94
N ALA A 20 -14.60 10.99 -9.17
CA ALA A 20 -14.72 12.13 -10.07
C ALA A 20 -14.89 11.72 -11.54
N ASN A 21 -14.08 10.77 -12.03
CA ASN A 21 -14.16 10.22 -13.38
C ASN A 21 -13.24 8.98 -13.53
N TYR A 22 -13.32 8.31 -14.68
CA TYR A 22 -12.51 7.14 -15.01
C TYR A 22 -11.00 7.43 -15.00
N THR A 23 -10.56 8.60 -15.49
CA THR A 23 -9.14 8.99 -15.51
C THR A 23 -8.56 9.10 -14.11
N SER A 24 -9.29 9.72 -13.16
CA SER A 24 -8.90 9.79 -11.76
C SER A 24 -8.80 8.40 -11.13
N ARG A 25 -9.75 7.51 -11.47
CA ARG A 25 -9.72 6.12 -11.01
C ARG A 25 -8.49 5.38 -11.57
N ALA A 26 -8.22 5.47 -12.86
CA ALA A 26 -7.03 4.87 -13.47
C ALA A 26 -5.71 5.39 -12.87
N ARG A 27 -5.61 6.71 -12.66
CA ARG A 27 -4.46 7.34 -11.99
C ARG A 27 -4.27 6.81 -10.57
N TYR A 28 -5.35 6.60 -9.82
CA TYR A 28 -5.29 6.02 -8.48
C TYR A 28 -4.68 4.62 -8.50
N TYR A 29 -5.17 3.73 -9.37
CA TYR A 29 -4.65 2.36 -9.47
C TYR A 29 -3.17 2.34 -9.91
N SER A 30 -2.81 3.17 -10.88
CA SER A 30 -1.42 3.29 -11.32
C SER A 30 -0.49 3.75 -10.20
N LEU A 31 -0.88 4.76 -9.42
CA LEU A 31 -0.07 5.26 -8.30
C LEU A 31 -0.02 4.23 -7.16
N TYR A 32 -1.13 3.55 -6.86
CA TYR A 32 -1.14 2.47 -5.87
C TYR A 32 -0.17 1.35 -6.25
N ASN A 33 -0.17 0.92 -7.51
CA ASN A 33 0.75 -0.13 -7.99
C ASN A 33 2.21 0.32 -7.89
N SER A 34 2.51 1.57 -8.27
CA SER A 34 3.87 2.15 -8.09
C SER A 34 4.31 2.11 -6.63
N ILE A 35 3.45 2.56 -5.70
CA ILE A 35 3.73 2.52 -4.26
C ILE A 35 3.99 1.08 -3.80
N TYR A 36 3.16 0.13 -4.25
CA TYR A 36 3.27 -1.27 -3.89
C TYR A 36 4.58 -1.91 -4.38
N GLU A 37 4.98 -1.68 -5.63
CA GLU A 37 6.25 -2.19 -6.18
C GLU A 37 7.45 -1.60 -5.43
N ASN A 38 7.43 -0.30 -5.14
CA ASN A 38 8.47 0.33 -4.34
C ASN A 38 8.54 -0.27 -2.92
N LEU A 39 7.39 -0.57 -2.30
CA LEU A 39 7.36 -1.21 -0.98
C LEU A 39 7.97 -2.62 -1.00
N LEU A 40 7.75 -3.41 -2.06
CA LEU A 40 8.40 -4.72 -2.23
C LEU A 40 9.92 -4.59 -2.29
N GLU A 41 10.42 -3.61 -3.04
CA GLU A 41 11.86 -3.34 -3.11
C GLU A 41 12.41 -2.89 -1.75
N MET A 42 11.71 -1.98 -1.07
CA MET A 42 12.08 -1.45 0.24
C MET A 42 12.06 -2.54 1.33
N GLU A 43 11.13 -3.49 1.28
CA GLU A 43 11.11 -4.68 2.15
C GLU A 43 12.37 -5.52 1.90
N LYS A 44 12.67 -5.81 0.63
CA LYS A 44 13.82 -6.65 0.24
C LYS A 44 15.17 -6.07 0.70
N VAL A 45 15.33 -4.74 0.63
CA VAL A 45 16.56 -4.07 1.11
C VAL A 45 16.52 -3.71 2.60
N GLY A 46 15.42 -4.04 3.29
CA GLY A 46 15.25 -3.79 4.72
C GLY A 46 15.19 -2.30 5.08
N GLN A 47 14.55 -1.47 4.25
CA GLN A 47 14.27 -0.06 4.55
C GLN A 47 12.96 0.14 5.33
N ILE A 48 12.05 -0.83 5.26
CA ILE A 48 10.81 -0.86 6.03
C ILE A 48 10.76 -2.07 6.95
N THR A 49 9.94 -1.98 7.99
CA THR A 49 9.57 -3.10 8.85
C THR A 49 8.08 -3.37 8.69
N ILE A 50 7.71 -4.64 8.59
CA ILE A 50 6.31 -5.10 8.57
C ILE A 50 5.91 -5.55 9.97
N GLU A 51 4.66 -5.28 10.34
CA GLU A 51 4.10 -5.71 11.61
C GLU A 51 4.20 -7.22 11.80
N THR A 52 4.72 -7.63 12.96
CA THR A 52 4.94 -9.02 13.30
C THR A 52 3.61 -9.78 13.28
N GLY A 53 3.58 -10.94 12.64
CA GLY A 53 2.34 -11.73 12.46
C GLY A 53 1.50 -11.35 11.24
N SER A 54 1.84 -10.26 10.53
CA SER A 54 1.30 -10.01 9.19
C SER A 54 1.97 -10.93 8.17
N LYS A 55 1.19 -11.35 7.16
CA LYS A 55 1.74 -11.88 5.91
C LYS A 55 2.53 -10.75 5.23
N GLY A 56 3.66 -11.09 4.60
CA GLY A 56 4.50 -10.12 3.90
C GLY A 56 3.81 -9.49 2.69
N LEU A 57 4.44 -8.46 2.10
CA LEU A 57 3.84 -7.75 0.97
C LEU A 57 3.61 -8.67 -0.23
N GLY A 58 4.49 -9.65 -0.48
CA GLY A 58 4.31 -10.63 -1.56
C GLY A 58 2.95 -11.34 -1.58
N TYR A 59 2.32 -11.53 -0.42
CA TYR A 59 0.97 -12.11 -0.34
C TYR A 59 -0.11 -11.18 -0.91
N LEU A 60 0.06 -9.85 -0.83
CA LEU A 60 -0.84 -8.90 -1.50
C LEU A 60 -0.77 -9.03 -3.03
N HIS A 61 0.40 -9.37 -3.59
CA HIS A 61 0.53 -9.62 -5.04
C HIS A 61 -0.31 -10.82 -5.47
N GLU A 62 -0.25 -11.91 -4.70
CA GLU A 62 -1.00 -13.13 -4.98
C GLU A 62 -2.51 -12.87 -4.95
N LEU A 63 -2.97 -12.04 -4.00
CA LEU A 63 -4.38 -11.61 -3.93
C LEU A 63 -4.80 -10.73 -5.11
N LEU A 64 -3.89 -9.91 -5.66
CA LEU A 64 -4.17 -9.08 -6.84
C LEU A 64 -4.22 -9.90 -8.14
N MET A 65 -3.44 -10.98 -8.24
CA MET A 65 -3.28 -11.76 -9.46
C MET A 65 -4.23 -12.95 -9.60
N ASN A 66 -4.62 -13.61 -8.50
CA ASN A 66 -5.25 -14.92 -8.55
C ASN A 66 -6.78 -14.96 -8.34
N ASP A 67 -7.45 -13.82 -8.14
CA ASP A 67 -8.91 -13.67 -8.00
C ASP A 67 -9.68 -14.96 -7.54
N GLY A 68 -9.73 -15.20 -6.22
CA GLY A 68 -10.55 -16.24 -5.58
C GLY A 68 -11.00 -15.79 -4.18
N PRO A 69 -12.23 -16.13 -3.74
CA PRO A 69 -13.20 -15.21 -3.14
C PRO A 69 -12.99 -14.95 -1.63
N GLU A 70 -13.56 -13.85 -1.12
CA GLU A 70 -13.87 -13.53 0.30
C GLU A 70 -12.92 -12.64 1.12
N PHE A 71 -11.67 -12.38 0.72
CA PHE A 71 -10.70 -11.80 1.67
C PHE A 71 -10.22 -10.39 1.31
N SER A 72 -10.33 -9.45 2.26
CA SER A 72 -9.56 -8.22 2.29
C SER A 72 -8.32 -8.42 3.17
N TYR A 73 -7.17 -7.94 2.73
CA TYR A 73 -5.95 -8.03 3.55
C TYR A 73 -5.22 -6.70 3.59
N THR A 74 -4.72 -6.36 4.77
CA THR A 74 -3.89 -5.17 4.99
C THR A 74 -2.62 -5.56 5.70
N VAL A 75 -1.51 -5.00 5.24
CA VAL A 75 -0.19 -5.07 5.84
C VAL A 75 0.09 -3.74 6.50
N VAL A 76 0.48 -3.77 7.77
CA VAL A 76 0.98 -2.59 8.49
C VAL A 76 2.50 -2.55 8.36
N PHE A 77 3.04 -1.39 8.02
CA PHE A 77 4.46 -1.19 7.85
C PHE A 77 4.89 0.19 8.37
N TRP A 78 6.18 0.34 8.63
CA TRP A 78 6.81 1.60 9.02
C TRP A 78 8.26 1.66 8.55
N GLU A 79 8.86 2.85 8.58
CA GLU A 79 10.28 3.04 8.28
C GLU A 79 11.14 2.25 9.28
N LYS A 80 12.19 1.58 8.80
CA LYS A 80 13.09 0.85 9.70
C LYS A 80 13.65 1.75 10.80
N ASN A 81 13.66 1.25 12.03
CA ASN A 81 14.06 1.96 13.24
C ASN A 81 13.16 3.16 13.63
N ASN A 82 12.03 3.37 12.97
CA ASN A 82 11.11 4.47 13.25
C ASN A 82 9.65 3.99 13.23
N ALA A 83 9.21 3.42 14.36
CA ALA A 83 7.83 2.94 14.51
C ALA A 83 6.82 4.03 14.90
N ALA A 84 7.24 5.30 14.99
CA ALA A 84 6.38 6.40 15.40
C ALA A 84 5.30 6.73 14.36
N ARG A 85 5.55 6.40 13.08
CA ARG A 85 4.58 6.58 11.99
C ARG A 85 4.39 5.27 11.27
N LYS A 86 3.20 4.70 11.45
CA LYS A 86 2.78 3.48 10.78
C LYS A 86 1.87 3.79 9.61
N TYR A 87 1.96 2.95 8.60
CA TYR A 87 1.16 2.97 7.40
C TYR A 87 0.50 1.63 7.23
N LYS A 88 -0.63 1.62 6.53
CA LYS A 88 -1.26 0.38 6.08
C LYS A 88 -1.43 0.41 4.58
N ILE A 89 -1.04 -0.68 3.95
CA ILE A 89 -1.33 -0.97 2.55
C ILE A 89 -2.19 -2.23 2.48
N GLY A 90 -3.13 -2.28 1.54
CA GLY A 90 -3.96 -3.45 1.42
C GLY A 90 -4.89 -3.42 0.22
N VAL A 91 -5.44 -4.59 -0.04
CA VAL A 91 -6.32 -4.86 -1.17
C VAL A 91 -7.67 -5.37 -0.66
N CYS A 92 -8.74 -4.94 -1.31
CA CYS A 92 -10.10 -5.37 -1.01
C CYS A 92 -10.75 -5.81 -2.32
N ILE A 93 -11.25 -7.05 -2.38
CA ILE A 93 -11.94 -7.55 -3.57
C ILE A 93 -13.22 -6.71 -3.78
N ARG A 94 -13.38 -6.16 -5.00
CA ARG A 94 -14.40 -5.15 -5.40
C ARG A 94 -14.27 -3.76 -4.78
N GLY A 95 -13.37 -3.60 -3.80
CA GLY A 95 -13.08 -2.33 -3.16
C GLY A 95 -12.02 -1.53 -3.90
N LEU A 96 -11.85 -0.27 -3.48
CA LEU A 96 -10.67 0.49 -3.84
C LEU A 96 -9.50 -0.03 -2.98
N PRO A 97 -8.34 -0.40 -3.56
CA PRO A 97 -7.17 -0.73 -2.75
C PRO A 97 -6.80 0.49 -1.90
N ILE A 98 -6.12 0.27 -0.78
CA ILE A 98 -5.83 1.32 0.18
C ILE A 98 -4.34 1.37 0.49
N CYS A 99 -3.77 2.56 0.49
CA CYS A 99 -2.50 2.83 1.15
C CYS A 99 -2.62 4.16 1.88
N LYS A 100 -2.51 4.16 3.21
CA LYS A 100 -2.71 5.36 4.02
C LYS A 100 -2.00 5.30 5.37
N PRO A 101 -1.72 6.45 6.01
CA PRO A 101 -1.27 6.47 7.39
C PRO A 101 -2.27 5.74 8.30
N MET A 102 -1.76 5.04 9.31
CA MET A 102 -2.57 4.64 10.44
C MET A 102 -2.86 5.90 11.25
N LYS A 103 -4.15 6.14 11.53
CA LYS A 103 -4.53 7.08 12.58
C LYS A 103 -4.49 6.28 13.87
N ASP A 104 -3.83 6.81 14.89
CA ASP A 104 -4.07 6.41 16.28
C ASP A 104 -5.56 6.61 16.63
#